data_AF-A0A4Y8KN91-F1
#
_entry.id   AF-A0A4Y8KN91-F1
#
_cell.length_a   1.000
_cell.length_b   1.000
_cell.length_c   1.000
_cell.angle_alpha   90.00
_cell.angle_beta   90.00
_cell.angle_gamma   90.00
#
_symmetry.space_group_name_H-M   'P 1'
#
loop_
_entity.id
_entity.type
_entity.pdbx_description
1 polymer ?
#
loop_
_entity_poly.entity_id
_entity_poly.type
_entity_poly.pdbx_seq_one_letter_code
_entity_poly.pdbx_strand_id
1 'polypeptide(L)'
;MATPQHRISQVTRRKIADSIALAPFSWSGTLDEPNFLARIYDLRTMRSTDTRYTHAYDDIYQHQVRNDDWGAGWVFTDARFNLLHVNDAEFLRLLAEMIHPIVRPDEAEVAEVLTSLNGMLRADGYELHPIDWISGHAVYGWQRVDSFHGSSPELRLHERPLTDPVVLQEHLTRIRNGLVADPAASISACKSLLESLLRIVLNQSSVAYPKSDDVPQLYRKVADLLALNAESVPASARGSESSQKILRTLVTTVGTLAELRNELGIDHGKSERSAALARHARLALNATVTVAEFILDTWQTRLESGQLPGATH
;
A
#
# COMPACT_ATOMS: atom_id res chain seq x y z
N MET A 1 29.81 3.66 14.62
CA MET A 1 28.61 2.89 15.03
C MET A 1 27.40 3.61 14.47
N ALA A 2 26.66 2.99 13.55
CA ALA A 2 25.46 3.59 12.99
C ALA A 2 24.39 3.63 14.09
N THR A 3 23.92 4.82 14.45
CA THR A 3 22.78 5.00 15.34
C THR A 3 21.60 4.20 14.77
N PRO A 4 20.91 3.33 15.55
CA PRO A 4 19.72 2.66 15.06
C PRO A 4 18.73 3.75 14.58
N GLN A 5 18.39 3.71 13.30
CA GLN A 5 17.57 4.74 12.69
C GLN A 5 16.11 4.52 13.13
N HIS A 6 15.71 5.13 14.25
CA HIS A 6 14.32 5.18 14.70
C HIS A 6 13.51 6.05 13.73
N ARG A 7 13.00 5.46 12.66
CA ARG A 7 12.18 6.14 11.65
C ARG A 7 10.72 6.18 12.07
N ILE A 8 10.25 5.17 12.82
CA ILE A 8 8.94 5.23 13.44
C ILE A 8 9.00 6.23 14.59
N SER A 9 8.30 7.34 14.43
CA SER A 9 8.26 8.44 15.37
C SER A 9 7.60 8.04 16.69
N GLN A 10 7.96 8.72 17.77
CA GLN A 10 7.28 8.55 19.07
C GLN A 10 5.78 8.85 18.98
N VAL A 11 5.38 9.75 18.08
CA VAL A 11 3.98 10.10 17.83
C VAL A 11 3.22 8.89 17.29
N THR A 12 3.76 8.21 16.28
CA THR A 12 3.15 7.01 15.71
C THR A 12 3.13 5.85 16.69
N ARG A 13 4.22 5.62 17.44
CA ARG A 13 4.27 4.57 18.47
C ARG A 13 3.22 4.77 19.55
N ARG A 14 3.06 6.01 20.05
CA ARG A 14 2.03 6.36 21.03
C ARG A 14 0.64 6.18 20.45
N LYS A 15 0.39 6.67 19.23
CA LYS A 15 -0.90 6.53 18.55
C LYS A 15 -1.30 5.06 18.38
N ILE A 16 -0.36 4.19 18.00
CA ILE A 16 -0.59 2.74 17.91
C ILE A 16 -0.89 2.15 19.29
N ALA A 17 -0.08 2.47 20.30
CA ALA A 17 -0.31 2.00 21.67
C ALA A 17 -1.70 2.39 22.20
N ASP A 18 -2.08 3.66 22.03
CA ASP A 18 -3.38 4.18 22.45
C ASP A 18 -4.52 3.53 21.67
N SER A 19 -4.37 3.35 20.36
CA SER A 19 -5.35 2.68 19.51
C SER A 19 -5.57 1.22 19.92
N ILE A 20 -4.51 0.53 20.35
CA ILE A 20 -4.59 -0.86 20.82
C ILE A 20 -5.23 -0.93 22.20
N ALA A 21 -4.84 -0.04 23.12
CA ALA A 21 -5.42 0.01 24.47
C ALA A 21 -6.91 0.34 24.48
N LEU A 22 -7.41 1.06 23.46
CA LEU A 22 -8.82 1.41 23.28
C LEU A 22 -9.58 0.45 22.36
N ALA A 23 -8.90 -0.54 21.77
CA ALA A 23 -9.53 -1.46 20.84
C ALA A 23 -10.56 -2.34 21.55
N PRO A 24 -11.68 -2.71 20.88
CA PRO A 24 -12.66 -3.62 21.46
C PRO A 24 -12.18 -5.08 21.51
N PHE A 25 -10.98 -5.38 20.99
CA PHE A 25 -10.39 -6.71 20.92
C PHE A 25 -9.03 -6.75 21.63
N SER A 26 -8.64 -7.93 22.13
CA SER A 26 -7.31 -8.14 22.70
C SER A 26 -6.23 -8.13 21.62
N TRP A 27 -5.09 -7.48 21.89
CA TRP A 27 -3.91 -7.50 21.03
C TRP A 27 -3.23 -8.87 20.97
N SER A 28 -3.42 -9.73 21.98
CA SER A 28 -2.95 -11.11 21.99
C SER A 28 -3.87 -12.08 21.24
N GLY A 29 -4.96 -11.57 20.64
CA GLY A 29 -5.92 -12.36 19.88
C GLY A 29 -6.55 -13.48 20.73
N THR A 30 -6.47 -14.73 20.25
CA THR A 30 -7.00 -15.90 20.96
C THR A 30 -6.07 -16.45 22.03
N LEU A 31 -4.84 -15.94 22.12
CA LEU A 31 -3.90 -16.31 23.18
C LEU A 31 -4.09 -15.39 24.39
N ASP A 32 -3.73 -15.88 25.57
CA ASP A 32 -3.44 -14.97 26.67
C ASP A 32 -2.14 -14.19 26.40
N GLU A 33 -2.03 -13.01 27.01
CA GLU A 33 -0.91 -12.10 26.81
C GLU A 33 0.47 -12.71 27.10
N PRO A 34 0.71 -13.51 28.18
CA PRO A 34 2.01 -14.14 28.37
C PRO A 34 2.33 -15.20 27.31
N ASN A 35 1.35 -15.97 26.82
CA ASN A 35 1.57 -16.92 25.73
C ASN A 35 1.82 -16.22 24.39
N PHE A 36 1.16 -15.10 24.12
CA PHE A 36 1.48 -14.27 22.97
C PHE A 36 2.92 -13.75 23.08
N LEU A 37 3.29 -13.13 24.20
CA LEU A 37 4.59 -12.53 24.40
C LEU A 37 5.72 -13.57 24.37
N ALA A 38 5.46 -14.81 24.82
CA ALA A 38 6.39 -15.93 24.73
C ALA A 38 6.76 -16.34 23.29
N ARG A 39 5.99 -15.90 22.28
CA ARG A 39 6.32 -16.10 20.85
C ARG A 39 7.38 -15.13 20.36
N ILE A 40 7.53 -14.00 21.03
CA ILE A 40 8.47 -12.92 20.67
C ILE A 40 9.70 -12.94 21.59
N TYR A 41 9.48 -13.20 22.89
CA TYR A 41 10.47 -13.09 23.96
C TYR A 41 10.60 -14.39 24.76
N ASP A 42 11.80 -14.67 25.26
CA ASP A 42 12.00 -15.75 26.24
C ASP A 42 11.64 -15.28 27.65
N LEU A 43 10.33 -15.28 27.96
CA LEU A 43 9.80 -14.79 29.24
C LEU A 43 10.24 -15.61 30.46
N ARG A 44 10.77 -16.83 30.28
CA ARG A 44 11.27 -17.67 31.38
C ARG A 44 12.69 -17.28 31.79
N THR A 45 13.44 -16.62 30.90
CA THR A 45 14.77 -16.06 31.22
C THR A 45 14.72 -14.60 31.66
N MET A 46 13.68 -13.86 31.26
CA MET A 46 13.49 -12.47 31.67
C MET A 46 13.09 -12.37 33.14
N ARG A 47 13.67 -11.42 33.88
CA ARG A 47 13.38 -11.21 35.30
C ARG A 47 11.97 -10.65 35.50
N SER A 48 11.30 -11.11 36.56
CA SER A 48 10.04 -10.51 37.01
C SER A 48 10.23 -9.10 37.59
N THR A 49 9.21 -8.25 37.44
CA THR A 49 9.09 -6.96 38.13
C THR A 49 8.48 -7.08 39.53
N ASP A 50 7.81 -8.20 39.80
CA ASP A 50 7.28 -8.57 41.11
C ASP A 50 8.22 -9.58 41.80
N THR A 51 8.75 -9.21 42.97
CA THR A 51 9.71 -10.03 43.71
C THR A 51 9.15 -11.38 44.17
N ARG A 52 7.83 -11.59 44.11
CA ARG A 52 7.18 -12.87 44.41
C ARG A 52 7.40 -13.93 43.32
N TYR A 53 7.77 -13.52 42.11
CA TYR A 53 7.99 -14.42 40.97
C TYR A 53 9.45 -14.37 40.49
N THR A 54 9.92 -15.47 39.92
CA THR A 54 11.31 -15.56 39.43
C THR A 54 11.47 -14.93 38.05
N HIS A 55 10.51 -15.17 37.15
CA HIS A 55 10.61 -14.75 35.75
C HIS A 55 9.35 -14.05 35.26
N ALA A 56 9.47 -13.31 34.15
CA ALA A 56 8.42 -12.47 33.61
C ALA A 56 7.14 -13.25 33.25
N TYR A 57 7.25 -14.51 32.82
CA TYR A 57 6.06 -15.29 32.46
C TYR A 57 5.05 -15.43 33.61
N ASP A 58 5.46 -15.92 34.80
CA ASP A 58 4.54 -16.18 35.91
C ASP A 58 3.99 -14.87 36.50
N ASP A 59 4.80 -13.81 36.46
CA ASP A 59 4.43 -12.45 36.85
C ASP A 59 3.32 -11.88 35.98
N ILE A 60 3.54 -11.87 34.66
CA ILE A 60 2.54 -11.43 33.68
C ILE A 60 1.29 -12.31 33.79
N TYR A 61 1.44 -13.63 33.92
CA TYR A 61 0.32 -14.55 34.07
C TYR A 61 -0.51 -14.24 35.32
N GLN A 62 0.12 -14.00 36.46
CA GLN A 62 -0.61 -13.65 37.68
C GLN A 62 -1.41 -12.35 37.48
N HIS A 63 -0.76 -11.32 36.95
CA HIS A 63 -1.37 -9.99 36.89
C HIS A 63 -2.38 -9.82 35.76
N GLN A 64 -2.13 -10.41 34.59
CA GLN A 64 -2.99 -10.25 33.42
C GLN A 64 -4.03 -11.36 33.27
N VAL A 65 -3.74 -12.58 33.71
CA VAL A 65 -4.67 -13.71 33.51
C VAL A 65 -5.48 -14.01 34.77
N ARG A 66 -4.87 -13.96 35.95
CA ARG A 66 -5.56 -14.29 37.22
C ARG A 66 -6.23 -13.10 37.88
N ASN A 67 -5.60 -11.93 37.81
CA ASN A 67 -6.06 -10.74 38.52
C ASN A 67 -6.74 -9.71 37.62
N ASP A 68 -6.31 -9.61 36.36
CA ASP A 68 -6.70 -8.55 35.43
C ASP A 68 -6.47 -7.14 36.03
N ASP A 69 -5.28 -6.92 36.58
CA ASP A 69 -4.96 -5.72 37.37
C ASP A 69 -3.94 -4.77 36.73
N TRP A 70 -3.48 -5.05 35.50
CA TRP A 70 -2.82 -4.04 34.65
C TRP A 70 -3.73 -3.66 33.48
N GLY A 71 -3.69 -2.40 33.06
CA GLY A 71 -4.57 -1.90 31.99
C GLY A 71 -4.22 -2.50 30.62
N ALA A 72 -5.19 -2.55 29.70
CA ALA A 72 -5.09 -3.20 28.38
C ALA A 72 -3.87 -2.81 27.51
N GLY A 73 -3.26 -1.65 27.75
CA GLY A 73 -2.06 -1.18 27.05
C GLY A 73 -0.74 -1.31 27.82
N TRP A 74 -0.71 -2.02 28.96
CA TRP A 74 0.44 -2.04 29.89
C TRP A 74 1.75 -2.41 29.18
N VAL A 75 1.70 -3.32 28.21
CA VAL A 75 2.86 -3.85 27.48
C VAL A 75 3.68 -2.75 26.79
N PHE A 76 3.02 -1.66 26.36
CA PHE A 76 3.70 -0.52 25.74
C PHE A 76 4.49 0.33 26.72
N THR A 77 4.15 0.28 28.01
CA THR A 77 4.80 1.04 29.08
C THR A 77 5.69 0.18 29.98
N ASP A 78 5.64 -1.15 29.84
CA ASP A 78 6.42 -2.06 30.65
C ASP A 78 7.91 -1.97 30.35
N ALA A 79 8.72 -1.78 31.39
CA ALA A 79 10.16 -1.58 31.28
C ALA A 79 10.92 -2.80 30.73
N ARG A 80 10.35 -4.00 30.82
CA ARG A 80 10.97 -5.24 30.29
C ARG A 80 10.99 -5.25 28.78
N PHE A 81 9.97 -4.68 28.13
CA PHE A 81 9.85 -4.65 26.67
C PHE A 81 10.21 -3.29 26.09
N ASN A 82 9.94 -2.21 26.82
CA ASN A 82 10.30 -0.84 26.44
C ASN A 82 9.83 -0.46 25.03
N LEU A 83 8.65 -0.93 24.61
CA LEU A 83 8.19 -0.93 23.21
C LEU A 83 8.14 0.45 22.55
N LEU A 84 7.94 1.50 23.35
CA LEU A 84 7.96 2.87 22.84
C LEU A 84 9.36 3.32 22.42
N HIS A 85 10.42 2.66 22.90
CA HIS A 85 11.81 3.07 22.68
C HIS A 85 12.69 1.98 22.05
N VAL A 86 12.19 0.77 21.80
CA VAL A 86 12.92 -0.26 21.04
C VAL A 86 13.19 0.16 19.60
N ASN A 87 14.12 -0.51 18.93
CA ASN A 87 14.35 -0.29 17.50
C ASN A 87 13.09 -0.61 16.66
N ASP A 88 13.02 -0.08 15.44
CA ASP A 88 11.84 -0.24 14.58
C ASP A 88 11.54 -1.71 14.26
N ALA A 89 12.56 -2.55 14.08
CA ALA A 89 12.38 -3.96 13.74
C ALA A 89 11.70 -4.76 14.86
N GLU A 90 12.09 -4.52 16.11
CA GLU A 90 11.46 -5.13 17.28
C GLU A 90 10.01 -4.66 17.47
N PHE A 91 9.76 -3.37 17.26
CA PHE A 91 8.41 -2.81 17.33
C PHE A 91 7.50 -3.41 16.25
N LEU A 92 7.97 -3.44 15.00
CA LEU A 92 7.22 -4.01 13.87
C LEU A 92 7.02 -5.53 14.01
N ARG A 93 7.98 -6.25 14.62
CA ARG A 93 7.82 -7.69 14.91
C ARG A 93 6.64 -7.94 15.83
N LEU A 94 6.47 -7.14 16.88
CA LEU A 94 5.33 -7.27 17.78
C LEU A 94 4.01 -7.01 17.05
N LEU A 95 3.95 -5.95 16.23
CA LEU A 95 2.75 -5.63 15.44
C LEU A 95 2.40 -6.71 14.41
N ALA A 96 3.40 -7.32 13.76
CA ALA A 96 3.20 -8.42 12.84
C ALA A 96 2.70 -9.69 13.57
N GLU A 97 3.20 -9.95 14.78
CA GLU A 97 2.77 -11.09 15.58
C GLU A 97 1.30 -10.99 15.99
N MET A 98 0.76 -9.78 16.23
CA MET A 98 -0.66 -9.55 16.59
C MET A 98 -1.67 -10.07 15.55
N ILE A 99 -1.22 -10.21 14.29
CA ILE A 99 -2.03 -10.68 13.16
C ILE A 99 -1.51 -12.02 12.60
N HIS A 100 -0.63 -12.70 13.34
CA HIS A 100 -0.16 -14.03 12.97
C HIS A 100 -1.34 -15.04 13.06
N PRO A 101 -1.49 -16.02 12.15
CA PRO A 101 -2.65 -16.94 12.13
C PRO A 101 -2.89 -17.72 13.44
N ILE A 102 -1.84 -18.05 14.18
CA ILE A 102 -1.93 -18.69 15.52
C ILE A 102 -2.49 -17.72 16.59
N VAL A 103 -2.25 -16.43 16.43
CA VAL A 103 -2.71 -15.38 17.34
C VAL A 103 -4.12 -14.95 16.99
N ARG A 104 -4.39 -14.78 15.69
CA ARG A 104 -5.67 -14.30 15.18
C ARG A 104 -6.05 -15.09 13.92
N PRO A 105 -6.89 -16.12 14.06
CA PRO A 105 -7.29 -16.97 12.93
C PRO A 105 -8.40 -16.37 12.07
N ASP A 106 -9.15 -15.38 12.58
CA ASP A 106 -10.23 -14.73 11.82
C ASP A 106 -9.65 -13.72 10.80
N GLU A 107 -9.83 -14.00 9.51
CA GLU A 107 -9.33 -13.16 8.43
C GLU A 107 -9.99 -11.77 8.38
N ALA A 108 -11.25 -11.64 8.81
CA ALA A 108 -11.93 -10.35 8.86
C ALA A 108 -11.31 -9.46 9.94
N GLU A 109 -11.06 -10.01 11.13
CA GLU A 109 -10.36 -9.28 12.19
C GLU A 109 -8.91 -8.93 11.79
N VAL A 110 -8.20 -9.84 11.12
CA VAL A 110 -6.85 -9.57 10.58
C VAL A 110 -6.90 -8.38 9.61
N ALA A 111 -7.89 -8.32 8.72
CA ALA A 111 -8.04 -7.23 7.77
C ALA A 111 -8.30 -5.87 8.47
N GLU A 112 -9.13 -5.85 9.51
CA GLU A 112 -9.40 -4.64 10.31
C GLU A 112 -8.15 -4.14 11.04
N VAL A 113 -7.45 -5.04 11.74
CA VAL A 113 -6.21 -4.71 12.47
C VAL A 113 -5.14 -4.23 11.49
N LEU A 114 -4.94 -4.94 10.38
CA LEU A 114 -3.96 -4.59 9.35
C LEU A 114 -4.24 -3.20 8.77
N THR A 115 -5.51 -2.89 8.48
CA THR A 115 -5.92 -1.58 7.96
C THR A 115 -5.61 -0.47 8.95
N SER A 116 -5.95 -0.65 10.22
CA SER A 116 -5.68 0.32 11.29
C SER A 116 -4.17 0.55 11.47
N LEU A 117 -3.38 -0.53 11.61
CA LEU A 117 -1.94 -0.45 11.81
C LEU A 117 -1.23 0.19 10.62
N ASN A 118 -1.54 -0.24 9.39
CA ASN A 118 -0.93 0.33 8.18
C ASN A 118 -1.32 1.78 7.95
N GLY A 119 -2.53 2.20 8.32
CA GLY A 119 -2.94 3.60 8.28
C GLY A 119 -2.06 4.51 9.15
N MET A 120 -1.53 3.98 10.26
CA MET A 120 -0.61 4.71 11.14
C MET A 120 0.85 4.57 10.70
N LEU A 121 1.31 3.36 10.38
CA LEU A 121 2.70 3.06 10.02
C LEU A 121 3.16 3.76 8.73
N ARG A 122 2.24 3.95 7.77
CA ARG A 122 2.54 4.61 6.50
C ARG A 122 3.01 6.05 6.67
N ALA A 123 2.57 6.74 7.73
CA ALA A 123 3.06 8.09 8.04
C ALA A 123 4.58 8.13 8.28
N ASP A 124 5.15 7.03 8.76
CA ASP A 124 6.59 6.89 9.00
C ASP A 124 7.28 5.96 7.98
N GLY A 125 6.61 5.67 6.86
CA GLY A 125 7.18 4.94 5.73
C GLY A 125 7.33 3.44 5.94
N TYR A 126 6.48 2.82 6.77
CA TYR A 126 6.41 1.36 6.92
C TYR A 126 5.01 0.83 6.63
N GLU A 127 4.94 -0.44 6.24
CA GLU A 127 3.70 -1.20 6.20
C GLU A 127 3.94 -2.67 6.52
N LEU A 128 2.95 -3.30 7.15
CA LEU A 128 2.82 -4.74 7.27
C LEU A 128 2.28 -5.31 5.96
N HIS A 129 2.86 -6.41 5.49
CA HIS A 129 2.48 -7.08 4.26
C HIS A 129 2.66 -8.60 4.38
N PRO A 130 1.92 -9.41 3.61
CA PRO A 130 2.12 -10.85 3.56
C PRO A 130 3.54 -11.20 3.10
N ILE A 131 4.22 -12.06 3.85
CA ILE A 131 5.57 -12.58 3.52
C ILE A 131 5.59 -14.09 3.31
N ASP A 132 4.59 -14.80 3.84
CA ASP A 132 4.48 -16.26 3.75
C ASP A 132 3.02 -16.70 3.96
N TRP A 133 2.74 -17.99 3.85
CA TRP A 133 1.42 -18.59 4.05
C TRP A 133 1.53 -19.90 4.83
N ILE A 134 0.68 -20.08 5.85
CA ILE A 134 0.60 -21.32 6.64
C ILE A 134 -0.85 -21.77 6.67
N SER A 135 -1.12 -22.99 6.22
CA SER A 135 -2.46 -23.60 6.24
C SER A 135 -3.55 -22.71 5.63
N GLY A 136 -3.23 -22.04 4.52
CA GLY A 136 -4.16 -21.14 3.82
C GLY A 136 -4.27 -19.73 4.41
N HIS A 137 -3.60 -19.43 5.52
CA HIS A 137 -3.62 -18.10 6.16
C HIS A 137 -2.30 -17.38 5.93
N ALA A 138 -2.36 -16.07 5.69
CA ALA A 138 -1.16 -15.27 5.43
C ALA A 138 -0.37 -15.00 6.72
N VAL A 139 0.95 -15.09 6.63
CA VAL A 139 1.89 -14.65 7.67
C VAL A 139 2.44 -13.29 7.24
N TYR A 140 2.38 -12.32 8.15
CA TYR A 140 2.76 -10.94 7.87
C TYR A 140 4.17 -10.64 8.36
N GLY A 141 4.88 -9.82 7.58
CA GLY A 141 6.12 -9.15 7.95
C GLY A 141 5.99 -7.66 7.67
N TRP A 142 7.11 -6.95 7.67
CA TRP A 142 7.13 -5.50 7.42
C TRP A 142 8.07 -5.13 6.27
N GLN A 143 7.73 -4.06 5.55
CA GLN A 143 8.59 -3.48 4.52
C GLN A 143 8.60 -1.95 4.62
N ARG A 144 9.62 -1.34 4.00
CA ARG A 144 9.68 0.10 3.80
C ARG A 144 8.81 0.50 2.61
N VAL A 145 8.03 1.54 2.83
CA VAL A 145 7.22 2.22 1.81
C VAL A 145 8.17 3.18 1.08
N ASP A 146 8.93 2.67 0.12
CA ASP A 146 9.97 3.41 -0.61
C ASP A 146 9.45 4.28 -1.78
N SER A 147 8.14 4.44 -1.91
CA SER A 147 7.51 5.18 -3.01
C SER A 147 6.39 6.10 -2.52
N PHE A 148 6.22 7.22 -3.22
CA PHE A 148 5.21 8.27 -2.97
C PHE A 148 3.76 7.72 -2.92
N HIS A 149 3.51 6.54 -3.54
CA HIS A 149 2.25 5.79 -3.50
C HIS A 149 2.37 4.39 -2.84
N GLY A 150 3.49 4.12 -2.15
CA GLY A 150 3.81 2.82 -1.57
C GLY A 150 4.01 1.67 -2.56
N SER A 151 4.05 0.43 -2.05
CA SER A 151 4.12 -0.78 -2.88
C SER A 151 2.78 -1.12 -3.52
N SER A 152 1.68 -0.54 -3.00
CA SER A 152 0.31 -0.71 -3.46
C SER A 152 -0.37 0.64 -3.72
N PRO A 153 -0.25 1.21 -4.93
CA PRO A 153 -0.99 2.41 -5.29
C PRO A 153 -2.49 2.13 -5.27
N GLU A 154 -3.25 2.87 -4.47
CA GLU A 154 -4.69 2.72 -4.32
C GLU A 154 -5.43 3.60 -5.35
N LEU A 155 -5.59 3.09 -6.58
CA LEU A 155 -6.42 3.73 -7.62
C LEU A 155 -7.93 3.76 -7.27
N ARG A 156 -8.34 3.13 -6.15
CA ARG A 156 -9.72 3.01 -5.66
C ARG A 156 -10.72 2.58 -6.74
N LEU A 157 -10.31 1.61 -7.58
CA LEU A 157 -11.04 1.23 -8.80
C LEU A 157 -12.51 0.83 -8.56
N HIS A 158 -12.83 0.24 -7.40
CA HIS A 158 -14.19 -0.16 -7.04
C HIS A 158 -15.11 1.03 -6.71
N GLU A 159 -14.55 2.20 -6.39
CA GLU A 159 -15.29 3.43 -6.10
C GLU A 159 -15.46 4.30 -7.36
N ARG A 160 -14.89 3.88 -8.50
CA ARG A 160 -14.95 4.61 -9.77
C ARG A 160 -16.12 4.11 -10.63
N PRO A 161 -16.64 4.93 -11.56
CA PRO A 161 -17.72 4.53 -12.48
C PRO A 161 -17.21 3.60 -13.61
N LEU A 162 -16.49 2.53 -13.28
CA LEU A 162 -15.94 1.56 -14.24
C LEU A 162 -16.91 0.39 -14.44
N THR A 163 -17.07 -0.08 -15.68
CA THR A 163 -17.97 -1.21 -16.02
C THR A 163 -17.37 -2.53 -15.56
N ASP A 164 -16.05 -2.66 -15.66
CA ASP A 164 -15.30 -3.83 -15.19
C ASP A 164 -13.91 -3.40 -14.70
N PRO A 165 -13.74 -3.14 -13.39
CA PRO A 165 -12.45 -2.77 -12.82
C PRO A 165 -11.48 -3.96 -12.72
N VAL A 166 -11.95 -5.20 -12.95
CA VAL A 166 -11.15 -6.43 -12.71
C VAL A 166 -9.91 -6.45 -13.59
N VAL A 167 -10.04 -6.06 -14.87
CA VAL A 167 -8.89 -6.03 -15.79
C VAL A 167 -7.77 -5.09 -15.29
N LEU A 168 -8.13 -3.93 -14.73
CA LEU A 168 -7.16 -2.98 -14.18
C LEU A 168 -6.56 -3.51 -12.87
N GLN A 169 -7.37 -4.17 -12.05
CA GLN A 169 -6.93 -4.80 -10.80
C GLN A 169 -5.97 -5.96 -11.07
N GLU A 170 -6.21 -6.79 -12.09
CA GLU A 170 -5.29 -7.84 -12.52
C GLU A 170 -3.93 -7.26 -12.93
N HIS A 171 -3.91 -6.18 -13.71
CA HIS A 171 -2.66 -5.52 -14.09
C HIS A 171 -1.92 -4.98 -12.86
N LEU A 172 -2.61 -4.31 -11.93
CA LEU A 172 -2.00 -3.85 -10.68
C LEU A 172 -1.41 -5.01 -9.87
N THR A 173 -2.15 -6.11 -9.70
CA THR A 173 -1.67 -7.29 -8.99
C THR A 173 -0.43 -7.89 -9.66
N ARG A 174 -0.43 -8.02 -10.99
CA ARG A 174 0.75 -8.49 -11.75
C ARG A 174 1.95 -7.57 -11.53
N ILE A 175 1.76 -6.25 -11.61
CA ILE A 175 2.85 -5.29 -11.41
C ILE A 175 3.43 -5.45 -10.00
N ARG A 176 2.58 -5.46 -8.96
CA ARG A 176 2.97 -5.57 -7.55
C ARG A 176 3.76 -6.84 -7.28
N ASN A 177 3.24 -7.99 -7.71
CA ASN A 177 3.91 -9.29 -7.52
C ASN A 177 5.24 -9.37 -8.27
N GLY A 178 5.37 -8.69 -9.41
CA GLY A 178 6.57 -8.68 -10.24
C GLY A 178 7.63 -7.64 -9.87
N LEU A 179 7.34 -6.64 -9.01
CA LEU A 179 8.21 -5.46 -8.84
C LEU A 179 9.67 -5.82 -8.53
N VAL A 180 9.89 -6.90 -7.78
CA VAL A 180 11.22 -7.42 -7.44
C VAL A 180 11.54 -8.69 -8.21
N ALA A 181 10.57 -9.61 -8.35
CA ALA A 181 10.77 -10.93 -8.94
C ALA A 181 10.96 -10.90 -10.47
N ASP A 182 10.24 -10.00 -11.16
CA ASP A 182 10.34 -9.81 -12.61
C ASP A 182 10.08 -8.33 -12.99
N PRO A 183 11.08 -7.45 -12.81
CA PRO A 183 10.93 -6.03 -13.09
C PRO A 183 10.55 -5.72 -14.55
N ALA A 184 10.96 -6.57 -15.50
CA ALA A 184 10.68 -6.40 -16.92
C ALA A 184 9.21 -6.71 -17.25
N ALA A 185 8.65 -7.77 -16.65
CA ALA A 185 7.23 -8.06 -16.71
C ALA A 185 6.41 -6.94 -16.05
N SER A 186 6.84 -6.42 -14.90
CA SER A 186 6.17 -5.29 -14.24
C SER A 186 6.13 -4.02 -15.10
N ILE A 187 7.22 -3.67 -15.78
CA ILE A 187 7.24 -2.53 -16.72
C ILE A 187 6.26 -2.77 -17.88
N SER A 188 6.19 -4.00 -18.39
CA SER A 188 5.26 -4.35 -19.48
C SER A 188 3.80 -4.25 -19.02
N ALA A 189 3.51 -4.73 -17.80
CA ALA A 189 2.18 -4.64 -17.20
C ALA A 189 1.77 -3.20 -16.87
N CYS A 190 2.70 -2.28 -16.59
CA CYS A 190 2.42 -0.84 -16.43
C CYS A 190 1.85 -0.24 -17.72
N LYS A 191 2.43 -0.56 -18.88
CA LYS A 191 1.89 -0.15 -20.18
C LYS A 191 0.48 -0.73 -20.38
N SER A 192 0.31 -2.03 -20.15
CA SER A 192 -0.99 -2.69 -20.32
C SER A 192 -2.07 -2.10 -19.42
N LEU A 193 -1.75 -1.74 -18.18
CA LEU A 193 -2.66 -1.05 -17.26
C LEU A 193 -3.16 0.26 -17.87
N LEU A 194 -2.24 1.11 -18.35
CA LEU A 194 -2.59 2.39 -18.93
C LEU A 194 -3.38 2.23 -20.23
N GLU A 195 -2.99 1.27 -21.07
CA GLU A 195 -3.70 0.95 -22.31
C GLU A 195 -5.13 0.50 -22.04
N SER A 196 -5.34 -0.43 -21.12
CA SER A 196 -6.66 -0.90 -20.70
C SER A 196 -7.51 0.23 -20.14
N LEU A 197 -6.94 1.09 -19.27
CA LEU A 197 -7.64 2.24 -18.71
C LEU A 197 -8.12 3.21 -19.80
N LEU A 198 -7.23 3.60 -20.70
CA LEU A 198 -7.55 4.53 -21.79
C LEU A 198 -8.65 3.97 -22.70
N ARG A 199 -8.57 2.67 -23.03
CA ARG A 199 -9.61 2.00 -23.82
C ARG A 199 -10.96 1.93 -23.09
N ILE A 200 -10.97 1.67 -21.78
CA ILE A 200 -12.20 1.67 -20.97
C ILE A 200 -12.87 3.05 -21.01
N VAL A 201 -12.09 4.12 -20.76
CA VAL A 201 -12.61 5.50 -20.78
C VAL A 201 -13.19 5.84 -22.15
N LEU A 202 -12.46 5.56 -23.24
CA LEU A 202 -12.95 5.83 -24.60
C LEU A 202 -14.20 5.01 -24.94
N ASN A 203 -14.23 3.72 -24.59
CA ASN A 203 -15.37 2.84 -24.84
C ASN A 203 -16.63 3.33 -24.12
N GLN A 204 -16.53 3.64 -22.82
CA GLN A 204 -17.67 4.10 -22.04
C GLN A 204 -18.16 5.49 -22.46
N SER A 205 -17.25 6.35 -22.91
CA SER A 205 -17.59 7.66 -23.48
C SER A 205 -17.97 7.60 -24.97
N SER A 206 -18.13 6.40 -25.55
CA SER A 206 -18.53 6.18 -26.94
C SER A 206 -17.63 6.88 -27.98
N VAL A 207 -16.33 7.00 -27.68
CA VAL A 207 -15.33 7.58 -28.58
C VAL A 207 -14.66 6.48 -29.40
N ALA A 208 -14.78 6.56 -30.72
CA ALA A 208 -14.17 5.60 -31.63
C ALA A 208 -12.64 5.75 -31.70
N TYR A 209 -11.94 4.61 -31.69
CA TYR A 209 -10.49 4.53 -31.93
C TYR A 209 -10.14 3.27 -32.74
N PRO A 210 -9.12 3.32 -33.61
CA PRO A 210 -8.57 2.13 -34.25
C PRO A 210 -7.97 1.15 -33.24
N LYS A 211 -8.14 -0.16 -33.47
CA LYS A 211 -7.51 -1.20 -32.64
C LYS A 211 -5.97 -1.14 -32.67
N SER A 212 -5.40 -0.56 -33.72
CA SER A 212 -3.96 -0.36 -33.90
C SER A 212 -3.39 0.81 -33.10
N ASP A 213 -4.22 1.66 -32.49
CA ASP A 213 -3.75 2.82 -31.75
C ASP A 213 -2.90 2.38 -30.55
N ASP A 214 -1.73 3.00 -30.43
CA ASP A 214 -0.81 2.83 -29.31
C ASP A 214 -1.18 3.72 -28.11
N VAL A 215 -0.48 3.52 -26.99
CA VAL A 215 -0.77 4.24 -25.74
C VAL A 215 -0.67 5.76 -25.88
N PRO A 216 0.37 6.35 -26.51
CA PRO A 216 0.39 7.78 -26.80
C PRO A 216 -0.81 8.28 -27.63
N GLN A 217 -1.24 7.53 -28.65
CA GLN A 217 -2.38 7.89 -29.49
C GLN A 217 -3.70 7.83 -28.71
N LEU A 218 -3.91 6.76 -27.93
CA LEU A 218 -5.06 6.61 -27.04
C LEU A 218 -5.10 7.73 -25.99
N TYR A 219 -3.96 8.07 -25.39
CA TYR A 219 -3.87 9.14 -24.41
C TYR A 219 -4.29 10.50 -24.97
N ARG A 220 -3.84 10.85 -26.20
CA ARG A 220 -4.24 12.11 -26.83
C ARG A 220 -5.77 12.20 -26.99
N LYS A 221 -6.40 11.11 -27.44
CA LYS A 221 -7.87 11.05 -27.56
C LYS A 221 -8.57 11.25 -26.23
N VAL A 222 -8.08 10.61 -25.16
CA VAL A 222 -8.61 10.81 -23.80
C VAL A 222 -8.37 12.23 -23.31
N ALA A 223 -7.19 12.81 -23.57
CA ALA A 223 -6.88 14.18 -23.19
C ALA A 223 -7.79 15.20 -23.87
N ASP A 224 -8.12 14.97 -25.14
CA ASP A 224 -9.08 15.78 -25.90
C ASP A 224 -10.50 15.60 -25.36
N LEU A 225 -10.94 14.36 -25.13
CA LEU A 225 -12.24 14.03 -24.52
C LEU A 225 -12.44 14.73 -23.17
N LEU A 226 -11.42 14.70 -22.32
CA LEU A 226 -11.44 15.29 -20.98
C LEU A 226 -11.15 16.80 -20.98
N ALA A 227 -10.90 17.39 -22.16
CA ALA A 227 -10.53 18.77 -22.35
C ALA A 227 -9.36 19.21 -21.43
N LEU A 228 -8.34 18.36 -21.26
CA LEU A 228 -7.21 18.63 -20.36
C LEU A 228 -6.44 19.89 -20.77
N ASN A 229 -6.37 20.16 -22.09
CA ASN A 229 -5.71 21.37 -22.60
C ASN A 229 -6.50 22.66 -22.29
N ALA A 230 -7.78 22.56 -21.96
CA ALA A 230 -8.64 23.67 -21.57
C ALA A 230 -8.77 23.81 -20.04
N GLU A 231 -7.99 23.04 -19.28
CA GLU A 231 -8.01 23.10 -17.83
C GLU A 231 -7.51 24.46 -17.33
N SER A 232 -8.24 25.02 -16.37
CA SER A 232 -8.00 26.35 -15.83
C SER A 232 -8.24 26.37 -14.33
N VAL A 233 -7.36 27.04 -13.60
CA VAL A 233 -7.51 27.29 -12.17
C VAL A 233 -8.35 28.55 -11.97
N PRO A 234 -9.50 28.49 -11.28
CA PRO A 234 -10.34 29.65 -11.00
C PRO A 234 -9.52 30.79 -10.37
N ALA A 235 -9.73 32.01 -10.85
CA ALA A 235 -9.06 33.22 -10.36
C ALA A 235 -7.52 33.25 -10.46
N SER A 236 -6.86 32.34 -11.19
CA SER A 236 -5.40 32.36 -11.37
C SER A 236 -4.95 31.99 -12.78
N ALA A 237 -4.64 32.99 -13.60
CA ALA A 237 -4.08 32.78 -14.94
C ALA A 237 -2.70 32.09 -14.90
N ARG A 238 -1.83 32.49 -13.96
CA ARG A 238 -0.52 31.84 -13.75
C ARG A 238 -0.65 30.40 -13.22
N GLY A 239 -1.64 30.13 -12.37
CA GLY A 239 -1.96 28.80 -11.90
C GLY A 239 -2.45 27.90 -13.05
N SER A 240 -3.30 28.44 -13.92
CA SER A 240 -3.77 27.76 -15.14
C SER A 240 -2.60 27.42 -16.06
N GLU A 241 -1.71 28.38 -16.34
CA GLU A 241 -0.53 28.16 -17.19
C GLU A 241 0.40 27.08 -16.60
N SER A 242 0.62 27.10 -15.28
CA SER A 242 1.46 26.11 -14.60
C SER A 242 0.84 24.71 -14.62
N SER A 243 -0.48 24.62 -14.41
CA SER A 243 -1.22 23.36 -14.48
C SER A 243 -1.16 22.77 -15.89
N GLN A 244 -1.41 23.59 -16.92
CA GLN A 244 -1.29 23.16 -18.31
C GLN A 244 0.13 22.71 -18.69
N LYS A 245 1.18 23.32 -18.11
CA LYS A 245 2.57 22.83 -18.27
C LYS A 245 2.74 21.43 -17.68
N ILE A 246 2.20 21.16 -16.50
CA ILE A 246 2.23 19.83 -15.87
C ILE A 246 1.48 18.81 -16.73
N LEU A 247 0.30 19.15 -17.25
CA LEU A 247 -0.49 18.28 -18.12
C LEU A 247 0.26 17.92 -19.41
N ARG A 248 0.98 18.88 -20.01
CA ARG A 248 1.85 18.59 -21.15
C ARG A 248 3.01 17.66 -20.78
N THR A 249 3.58 17.80 -19.59
CA THR A 249 4.60 16.87 -19.08
C THR A 249 4.04 15.46 -18.93
N LEU A 250 2.77 15.29 -18.55
CA LEU A 250 2.14 13.96 -18.49
C LEU A 250 2.09 13.28 -19.87
N VAL A 251 1.79 14.02 -20.95
CA VAL A 251 1.86 13.49 -22.33
C VAL A 251 3.25 12.92 -22.61
N THR A 252 4.30 13.69 -22.27
CA THR A 252 5.69 13.26 -22.43
C THR A 252 5.98 12.02 -21.59
N THR A 253 5.55 11.99 -20.32
CA THR A 253 5.71 10.85 -19.41
C THR A 253 5.09 9.58 -20.00
N VAL A 254 3.89 9.68 -20.58
CA VAL A 254 3.22 8.54 -21.26
C VAL A 254 4.03 8.04 -22.46
N GLY A 255 4.57 8.96 -23.26
CA GLY A 255 5.49 8.63 -24.36
C GLY A 255 6.75 7.92 -23.87
N THR A 256 7.45 8.51 -22.90
CA THR A 256 8.67 7.94 -22.31
C THR A 256 8.41 6.59 -21.64
N LEU A 257 7.22 6.37 -21.05
CA LEU A 257 6.84 5.09 -20.47
C LEU A 257 6.70 4.00 -21.55
N ALA A 258 6.11 4.34 -22.70
CA ALA A 258 6.01 3.44 -23.85
C ALA A 258 7.41 3.07 -24.40
N GLU A 259 8.31 4.04 -24.50
CA GLU A 259 9.71 3.83 -24.88
C GLU A 259 10.45 2.95 -23.86
N LEU A 260 10.31 3.24 -22.56
CA LEU A 260 10.90 2.45 -21.48
C LEU A 260 10.45 0.99 -21.52
N ARG A 261 9.16 0.75 -21.80
CA ARG A 261 8.64 -0.61 -22.02
C ARG A 261 9.28 -1.25 -23.25
N ASN A 262 9.44 -0.53 -24.35
CA ASN A 262 10.04 -1.11 -25.55
C ASN A 262 11.49 -1.53 -25.30
N GLU A 263 12.25 -0.77 -24.52
CA GLU A 263 13.64 -1.08 -24.19
C GLU A 263 13.79 -2.14 -23.08
N LEU A 264 13.00 -2.05 -22.01
CA LEU A 264 13.18 -2.87 -20.80
C LEU A 264 12.09 -3.93 -20.56
N GLY A 265 10.99 -3.89 -21.29
CA GLY A 265 9.92 -4.88 -21.21
C GLY A 265 10.25 -6.20 -21.89
N ILE A 266 9.38 -7.19 -21.68
CA ILE A 266 9.51 -8.57 -22.17
C ILE A 266 8.76 -8.84 -23.47
N ASP A 267 7.99 -7.86 -23.95
CA ASP A 267 7.18 -8.03 -25.14
C ASP A 267 8.04 -8.22 -26.40
N HIS A 268 7.54 -9.07 -27.32
CA HIS A 268 8.16 -9.46 -28.59
C HIS A 268 9.38 -10.41 -28.52
N GLY A 269 9.60 -11.09 -27.39
CA GLY A 269 10.53 -12.24 -27.35
C GLY A 269 11.98 -11.86 -27.64
N LYS A 270 12.56 -10.98 -26.82
CA LYS A 270 13.96 -10.56 -26.95
C LYS A 270 14.92 -11.73 -26.76
N SER A 271 16.00 -11.75 -27.55
CA SER A 271 17.07 -12.76 -27.47
C SER A 271 17.95 -12.61 -26.22
N GLU A 272 17.90 -11.46 -25.55
CA GLU A 272 18.70 -11.13 -24.37
C GLU A 272 17.82 -10.87 -23.14
N ARG A 273 18.34 -11.19 -21.95
CA ARG A 273 17.65 -10.89 -20.68
C ARG A 273 17.56 -9.38 -20.48
N SER A 274 16.40 -8.90 -20.08
CA SER A 274 16.19 -7.46 -19.77
C SER A 274 17.11 -6.98 -18.65
N ALA A 275 17.70 -5.80 -18.83
CA ALA A 275 18.48 -5.10 -17.80
C ALA A 275 17.60 -4.35 -16.77
N ALA A 276 16.30 -4.61 -16.74
CA ALA A 276 15.36 -3.98 -15.82
C ALA A 276 15.71 -4.31 -14.36
N LEU A 277 15.69 -3.28 -13.51
CA LEU A 277 15.90 -3.39 -12.07
C LEU A 277 14.62 -3.00 -11.34
N ALA A 278 14.46 -3.46 -10.10
CA ALA A 278 13.27 -3.16 -9.30
C ALA A 278 12.99 -1.64 -9.20
N ARG A 279 14.02 -0.80 -9.11
CA ARG A 279 13.88 0.66 -9.12
C ARG A 279 13.30 1.22 -10.42
N HIS A 280 13.59 0.60 -11.57
CA HIS A 280 13.04 1.01 -12.88
C HIS A 280 11.56 0.62 -12.97
N ALA A 281 11.20 -0.57 -12.50
CA ALA A 281 9.80 -1.01 -12.41
C ALA A 281 8.99 -0.12 -11.46
N ARG A 282 9.55 0.26 -10.31
CA ARG A 282 8.91 1.21 -9.38
C ARG A 282 8.72 2.60 -10.00
N LEU A 283 9.70 3.10 -10.75
CA LEU A 283 9.57 4.37 -11.48
C LEU A 283 8.43 4.30 -12.50
N ALA A 284 8.37 3.22 -13.30
CA ALA A 284 7.31 3.00 -14.27
C ALA A 284 5.93 2.90 -13.61
N LEU A 285 5.82 2.17 -12.50
CA LEU A 285 4.58 2.06 -11.72
C LEU A 285 4.12 3.43 -11.23
N ASN A 286 4.99 4.20 -10.58
CA ASN A 286 4.61 5.51 -10.04
C ASN A 286 4.16 6.47 -11.15
N ALA A 287 4.88 6.51 -12.28
CA ALA A 287 4.47 7.31 -13.44
C ALA A 287 3.11 6.87 -13.98
N THR A 288 2.86 5.56 -14.07
CA THR A 288 1.60 5.00 -14.54
C THR A 288 0.44 5.36 -13.61
N VAL A 289 0.66 5.24 -12.31
CA VAL A 289 -0.34 5.56 -11.27
C VAL A 289 -0.69 7.03 -11.29
N THR A 290 0.31 7.93 -11.33
CA THR A 290 0.06 9.37 -11.40
C THR A 290 -0.81 9.73 -12.61
N VAL A 291 -0.53 9.15 -13.78
CA VAL A 291 -1.34 9.38 -14.98
C VAL A 291 -2.74 8.77 -14.81
N ALA A 292 -2.84 7.54 -14.31
CA ALA A 292 -4.09 6.83 -14.15
C ALA A 292 -5.04 7.50 -13.14
N GLU A 293 -4.54 7.90 -11.97
CA GLU A 293 -5.30 8.63 -10.94
C GLU A 293 -5.87 9.91 -11.52
N PHE A 294 -5.02 10.71 -12.18
CA PHE A 294 -5.45 11.99 -12.75
C PHE A 294 -6.53 11.83 -13.83
N ILE A 295 -6.39 10.84 -14.73
CA ILE A 295 -7.41 10.52 -15.74
C ILE A 295 -8.72 10.10 -15.07
N LEU A 296 -8.67 9.20 -14.09
CA LEU A 296 -9.85 8.69 -13.40
C LEU A 296 -10.59 9.80 -12.63
N ASP A 297 -9.87 10.63 -11.87
CA ASP A 297 -10.45 11.75 -11.13
C ASP A 297 -11.11 12.76 -12.06
N THR A 298 -10.42 13.11 -13.15
CA THR A 298 -10.95 14.07 -14.12
C THR A 298 -12.18 13.50 -14.79
N TRP A 299 -12.10 12.26 -15.30
CA TRP A 299 -13.21 11.62 -16.00
C TRP A 299 -14.45 11.47 -15.12
N GLN A 300 -14.28 11.03 -13.86
CA GLN A 300 -15.37 10.98 -12.88
C GLN A 300 -16.00 12.36 -12.67
N THR A 301 -15.19 13.40 -12.46
CA THR A 301 -15.67 14.77 -12.29
C THR A 301 -16.47 15.26 -13.52
N ARG A 302 -16.04 14.91 -14.73
CA ARG A 302 -16.73 15.27 -15.98
C ARG A 302 -18.07 14.53 -16.15
N LEU A 303 -18.15 13.27 -15.72
CA LEU A 303 -19.40 12.51 -15.70
C LEU A 303 -20.39 13.12 -14.69
N GLU A 304 -19.94 13.37 -13.47
CA GLU A 304 -20.76 13.93 -12.38
C GLU A 304 -21.29 15.34 -12.70
N SER A 305 -20.50 16.13 -13.43
CA SER A 305 -20.92 17.47 -13.90
C SER A 305 -21.77 17.45 -15.17
N GLY A 306 -22.05 16.28 -15.76
CA GLY A 306 -22.81 16.13 -17.00
C GLY A 306 -22.11 16.64 -18.26
N GLN A 307 -20.79 16.88 -18.19
CA GLN A 307 -19.98 17.32 -19.33
C GLN A 307 -19.65 16.16 -20.28
N LEU A 308 -19.74 14.93 -19.79
CA LEU A 308 -19.67 13.70 -20.59
C LEU A 308 -20.99 12.94 -20.46
N PRO A 309 -21.43 12.24 -21.51
CA PRO A 309 -22.58 11.35 -21.42
C PRO A 309 -22.30 10.28 -20.36
N GLY A 310 -23.22 10.14 -19.39
CA GLY A 310 -23.17 9.06 -18.39
C GLY A 310 -23.22 7.70 -19.07
N ALA A 311 -22.59 6.68 -18.45
CA ALA A 311 -22.66 5.32 -18.94
C ALA A 311 -24.14 4.89 -19.04
N THR A 312 -24.65 4.77 -20.26
CA THR A 312 -25.95 4.14 -20.50
C THR A 312 -25.81 2.67 -20.16
N HIS A 313 -26.50 2.26 -19.09
CA HIS A 313 -26.66 0.86 -18.67
C HIS A 313 -27.27 -0.01 -19.77
#